data_AF-A0A349D4L9-F1
#
_entry.id   AF-A0A349D4L9-F1
#
_cell.length_a   1.000
_cell.length_b   1.000
_cell.length_c   1.000
_cell.angle_alpha   90.00
_cell.angle_beta   90.00
_cell.angle_gamma   90.00
#
_symmetry.space_group_name_H-M   'P 1'
#
loop_
_entity.id
_entity.type
_entity.pdbx_description
1 polymer ?
#
loop_
_entity_poly.entity_id
_entity_poly.type
_entity_poly.pdbx_seq_one_letter_code
_entity_poly.pdbx_strand_id
1 'polypeptide(L)'
;MLPGSKSVISLMLNYYPEEKQKFAEPKISKYAYGRDYHKVIKSMMKKLDVQLRAKVGDFVSRSFVDSAPIMDRAWAERAGLGWIGKNANLISRKSGSFFFLAEIVCDLELEYDSPIKDYCGTCTKCLDACPTRAIESPGVINSNKCISYLTIEFKGDLPVSYRKKMEGWAFGCDVCQDVCPWNRLSKSQSKFPAKEQVINNDVKTWLEMDEKSFNETFAGSAIRRTKHSGFKRNLEFLRSAQDLSD
;
A
#
# COMPACT_ATOMS: atom_id res chain seq x y z
N MET A 1 1.82 21.41 -12.00
CA MET A 1 0.89 20.56 -11.22
C MET A 1 -0.52 21.13 -11.21
N LEU A 2 -0.69 22.41 -10.90
CA LEU A 2 -1.87 23.22 -11.21
C LEU A 2 -1.43 24.70 -11.04
N PRO A 3 -1.50 25.56 -12.07
CA PRO A 3 -1.09 26.97 -11.92
C PRO A 3 -1.97 27.69 -10.89
N GLY A 4 -1.39 28.59 -10.10
CA GLY A 4 -2.14 29.39 -9.11
C GLY A 4 -2.57 28.64 -7.84
N SER A 5 -2.12 27.40 -7.63
CA SER A 5 -2.45 26.65 -6.42
C SER A 5 -1.87 27.29 -5.16
N LYS A 6 -2.70 27.38 -4.12
CA LYS A 6 -2.36 27.94 -2.80
C LYS A 6 -2.36 26.90 -1.70
N SER A 7 -3.10 25.81 -1.85
CA SER A 7 -3.29 24.81 -0.79
C SER A 7 -3.24 23.38 -1.31
N VAL A 8 -2.88 22.45 -0.41
CA VAL A 8 -2.98 21.01 -0.61
C VAL A 8 -3.78 20.40 0.54
N ILE A 9 -4.95 19.85 0.24
CA ILE A 9 -5.77 19.11 1.20
C ILE A 9 -5.34 17.64 1.13
N SER A 10 -4.78 17.12 2.22
CA SER A 10 -4.37 15.72 2.32
C SER A 10 -5.47 14.90 2.99
N LEU A 11 -5.73 13.69 2.48
CA LEU A 11 -6.77 12.79 2.95
C LEU A 11 -6.20 11.41 3.22
N MET A 12 -6.78 10.72 4.20
CA MET A 12 -6.47 9.32 4.52
C MET A 12 -7.71 8.46 4.43
N LEU A 13 -7.57 7.25 3.86
CA LEU A 13 -8.65 6.26 3.82
C LEU A 13 -8.16 4.91 4.34
N ASN A 14 -8.72 4.44 5.45
CA ASN A 14 -8.39 3.17 6.08
C ASN A 14 -8.65 1.97 5.14
N TYR A 15 -7.68 1.04 5.07
CA TYR A 15 -7.82 -0.23 4.36
C TYR A 15 -7.57 -1.46 5.23
N TYR A 16 -7.27 -1.30 6.53
CA TYR A 16 -6.99 -2.41 7.42
C TYR A 16 -8.15 -3.42 7.41
N PRO A 17 -7.89 -4.67 6.99
CA PRO A 17 -8.96 -5.61 6.70
C PRO A 17 -9.56 -6.21 7.97
N GLU A 18 -10.82 -6.62 7.88
CA GLU A 18 -11.49 -7.42 8.91
C GLU A 18 -11.05 -8.89 8.81
N GLU A 19 -11.03 -9.38 7.58
CA GLU A 19 -10.70 -10.74 7.23
C GLU A 19 -9.18 -10.92 7.12
N LYS A 20 -8.72 -12.12 7.48
CA LYS A 20 -7.34 -12.57 7.26
C LYS A 20 -7.36 -13.71 6.27
N GLN A 21 -6.29 -13.83 5.47
CA GLN A 21 -6.13 -15.00 4.62
C GLN A 21 -6.23 -16.29 5.45
N LYS A 22 -6.97 -17.27 4.93
CA LYS A 22 -7.17 -18.57 5.55
C LYS A 22 -5.87 -19.37 5.61
N PHE A 23 -5.05 -19.25 4.57
CA PHE A 23 -3.75 -19.91 4.47
C PHE A 23 -2.62 -18.95 4.87
N ALA A 24 -1.61 -19.48 5.55
CA ALA A 24 -0.45 -18.70 5.98
C ALA A 24 0.45 -18.26 4.80
N GLU A 25 0.48 -19.06 3.74
CA GLU A 25 1.19 -18.79 2.49
C GLU A 25 0.38 -19.34 1.30
N PRO A 26 0.51 -18.73 0.11
CA PRO A 26 1.17 -17.46 -0.19
C PRO A 26 0.44 -16.22 0.38
N LYS A 27 1.24 -15.22 0.79
CA LYS A 27 0.78 -13.96 1.39
C LYS A 27 0.56 -12.87 0.35
N ILE A 28 -0.51 -12.13 0.53
CA ILE A 28 -0.84 -10.93 -0.24
C ILE A 28 -0.85 -9.75 0.74
N SER A 29 -0.31 -8.61 0.32
CA SER A 29 -0.36 -7.40 1.15
C SER A 29 -1.80 -6.93 1.33
N LYS A 30 -2.12 -6.51 2.56
CA LYS A 30 -3.50 -6.18 2.99
C LYS A 30 -4.14 -5.09 2.13
N TYR A 31 -3.36 -4.17 1.57
CA TYR A 31 -3.89 -3.11 0.70
C TYR A 31 -4.51 -3.66 -0.61
N ALA A 32 -4.13 -4.88 -1.00
CA ALA A 32 -4.53 -5.50 -2.26
C ALA A 32 -5.66 -6.53 -2.11
N TYR A 33 -6.19 -6.73 -0.88
CA TYR A 33 -7.24 -7.72 -0.61
C TYR A 33 -8.54 -7.44 -1.38
N GLY A 34 -8.91 -6.17 -1.48
CA GLY A 34 -10.18 -5.77 -2.07
C GLY A 34 -10.06 -5.17 -3.47
N ARG A 35 -10.95 -4.22 -3.75
CA ARG A 35 -10.94 -3.44 -4.98
C ARG A 35 -9.72 -2.51 -5.04
N ASP A 36 -9.28 -2.25 -6.26
CA ASP A 36 -8.25 -1.27 -6.59
C ASP A 36 -8.63 0.10 -6.03
N TYR A 37 -7.82 0.55 -5.08
CA TYR A 37 -8.06 1.76 -4.31
C TYR A 37 -8.08 3.02 -5.17
N HIS A 38 -7.35 3.04 -6.29
CA HIS A 38 -7.37 4.15 -7.22
C HIS A 38 -8.80 4.45 -7.69
N LYS A 39 -9.59 3.40 -8.00
CA LYS A 39 -10.96 3.56 -8.51
C LYS A 39 -11.91 4.04 -7.42
N VAL A 40 -11.81 3.43 -6.23
CA VAL A 40 -12.66 3.76 -5.09
C VAL A 40 -12.41 5.20 -4.64
N ILE A 41 -11.15 5.57 -4.44
CA ILE A 41 -10.78 6.90 -3.97
C ILE A 41 -11.11 7.94 -5.03
N LYS A 42 -10.79 7.75 -6.32
CA LYS A 42 -11.19 8.69 -7.39
C LYS A 42 -12.70 8.93 -7.42
N SER A 43 -13.52 7.90 -7.19
CA SER A 43 -14.98 8.05 -7.09
C SER A 43 -15.39 8.90 -5.88
N MET A 44 -14.74 8.69 -4.73
CA MET A 44 -14.98 9.48 -3.51
C MET A 44 -14.52 10.94 -3.68
N MET A 45 -13.37 11.16 -4.31
CA MET A 45 -12.84 12.51 -4.58
C MET A 45 -13.78 13.33 -5.46
N LYS A 46 -14.37 12.72 -6.49
CA LYS A 46 -15.38 13.40 -7.33
C LYS A 46 -16.60 13.86 -6.51
N LYS A 47 -17.06 13.02 -5.58
CA LYS A 47 -18.18 13.39 -4.69
C LYS A 47 -17.79 14.50 -3.72
N LEU A 48 -16.58 14.42 -3.16
CA LEU A 48 -16.05 15.43 -2.26
C LEU A 48 -15.88 16.79 -2.98
N ASP A 49 -15.37 16.82 -4.21
CA ASP A 49 -15.22 18.04 -5.00
C ASP A 49 -16.58 18.73 -5.24
N VAL A 50 -17.61 17.97 -5.61
CA VAL A 50 -18.99 18.51 -5.74
C VAL A 50 -19.50 19.08 -4.42
N GLN A 51 -19.27 18.38 -3.30
CA GLN A 51 -19.69 18.85 -1.98
C GLN A 51 -18.94 20.10 -1.52
N LEU A 52 -17.65 20.20 -1.83
CA LEU A 52 -16.84 21.38 -1.54
C LEU A 52 -17.34 22.57 -2.34
N ARG A 53 -17.52 22.42 -3.67
CA ARG A 53 -18.03 23.49 -4.53
C ARG A 53 -19.40 24.00 -4.09
N ALA A 54 -20.28 23.10 -3.68
CA ALA A 54 -21.59 23.47 -3.14
C ALA A 54 -21.52 24.28 -1.84
N LYS A 55 -20.45 24.13 -1.05
CA LYS A 55 -20.28 24.81 0.25
C LYS A 55 -19.52 26.13 0.16
N VAL A 56 -18.47 26.19 -0.65
CA VAL A 56 -17.53 27.33 -0.65
C VAL A 56 -17.51 28.11 -1.98
N GLY A 57 -18.32 27.71 -2.95
CA GLY A 57 -18.32 28.28 -4.29
C GLY A 57 -17.33 27.58 -5.22
N ASP A 58 -17.19 28.12 -6.44
CA ASP A 58 -16.33 27.53 -7.46
C ASP A 58 -14.84 27.81 -7.20
N PHE A 59 -13.98 26.84 -7.48
CA PHE A 59 -12.53 26.96 -7.28
C PHE A 59 -11.76 26.00 -8.20
N VAL A 60 -10.51 26.32 -8.52
CA VAL A 60 -9.70 25.45 -9.38
C VAL A 60 -9.06 24.35 -8.52
N SER A 61 -9.32 23.09 -8.87
CA SER A 61 -8.83 21.94 -8.10
C SER A 61 -8.34 20.81 -8.99
N ARG A 62 -7.43 19.99 -8.46
CA ARG A 62 -7.03 18.72 -9.06
C ARG A 62 -6.75 17.68 -7.98
N SER A 63 -7.40 16.53 -8.10
CA SER A 63 -7.21 15.41 -7.16
C SER A 63 -6.16 14.40 -7.64
N PHE A 64 -5.43 13.82 -6.69
CA PHE A 64 -4.36 12.86 -6.90
C PHE A 64 -4.46 11.66 -5.94
N VAL A 65 -4.00 10.50 -6.42
CA VAL A 65 -3.92 9.21 -5.69
C VAL A 65 -2.85 8.36 -6.37
N ASP A 66 -1.66 8.17 -5.76
CA ASP A 66 -0.53 7.26 -6.11
C ASP A 66 0.06 7.31 -7.54
N SER A 67 -0.71 7.77 -8.53
CA SER A 67 -0.42 7.66 -9.96
C SER A 67 0.01 8.98 -10.59
N ALA A 68 0.40 9.96 -9.79
CA ALA A 68 0.71 11.31 -10.25
C ALA A 68 2.02 11.82 -9.64
N PRO A 69 2.71 12.80 -10.24
CA PRO A 69 4.00 13.29 -9.78
C PRO A 69 3.84 14.25 -8.58
N ILE A 70 3.19 13.79 -7.53
CA ILE A 70 3.05 14.45 -6.24
C ILE A 70 3.56 13.50 -5.15
N MET A 71 4.21 14.05 -4.13
CA MET A 71 4.76 13.25 -3.03
C MET A 71 3.72 13.12 -1.91
N ASP A 72 2.77 12.21 -2.09
CA ASP A 72 1.60 11.99 -1.21
C ASP A 72 1.97 12.03 0.27
N ARG A 73 2.99 11.24 0.66
CA ARG A 73 3.45 11.13 2.05
C ARG A 73 4.02 12.44 2.61
N ALA A 74 4.73 13.21 1.78
CA ALA A 74 5.32 14.48 2.22
C ALA A 74 4.24 15.55 2.45
N TRP A 75 3.20 15.57 1.62
CA TRP A 75 2.07 16.47 1.84
C TRP A 75 1.24 16.07 3.05
N ALA A 76 1.01 14.78 3.24
CA ALA A 76 0.29 14.28 4.40
C ALA A 76 1.03 14.55 5.72
N GLU A 77 2.37 14.44 5.74
CA GLU A 77 3.19 14.86 6.89
C GLU A 77 3.05 16.38 7.15
N ARG A 78 3.15 17.20 6.11
CA ARG A 78 3.00 18.66 6.22
C ARG A 78 1.61 19.07 6.73
N ALA A 79 0.57 18.37 6.32
CA ALA A 79 -0.81 18.55 6.76
C ALA A 79 -1.10 17.95 8.15
N GLY A 80 -0.08 17.47 8.88
CA GLY A 80 -0.24 16.99 10.26
C GLY A 80 -0.98 15.65 10.40
N LEU A 81 -1.17 14.91 9.30
CA LEU A 81 -1.88 13.62 9.32
C LEU A 81 -1.10 12.51 10.03
N GLY A 82 0.23 12.66 10.08
CA GLY A 82 1.16 11.68 10.62
C GLY A 82 2.60 12.18 10.60
N TRP A 83 3.53 11.29 10.90
CA TRP A 83 4.96 11.49 10.66
C TRP A 83 5.48 10.38 9.73
N ILE A 84 6.58 10.63 9.03
CA ILE A 84 7.24 9.59 8.23
C ILE A 84 8.05 8.68 9.15
N GLY A 85 7.63 7.43 9.27
CA GLY A 85 8.32 6.44 10.09
C GLY A 85 9.65 5.97 9.47
N LYS A 86 10.46 5.26 10.26
CA LYS A 86 11.73 4.69 9.78
C LYS A 86 11.56 3.65 8.66
N ASN A 87 10.34 3.12 8.46
CA ASN A 87 9.97 2.26 7.33
C ASN A 87 9.46 3.05 6.11
N ALA A 88 9.62 4.38 6.10
CA ALA A 88 9.19 5.32 5.07
C ALA A 88 7.66 5.44 4.86
N ASN A 89 6.83 4.76 5.66
CA ASN A 89 5.38 4.97 5.63
C ASN A 89 4.98 6.18 6.48
N LEU A 90 3.90 6.86 6.09
CA LEU A 90 3.23 7.78 7.00
C LEU A 90 2.57 6.98 8.12
N ILE A 91 2.76 7.42 9.36
CA ILE A 91 2.16 6.79 10.54
C ILE A 91 1.29 7.82 11.25
N SER A 92 0.03 7.48 11.48
CA SER A 92 -0.91 8.25 12.28
C SER A 92 -0.97 7.72 13.71
N ARG A 93 -0.96 8.62 14.69
CA ARG A 93 -1.12 8.26 16.11
C ARG A 93 -2.46 7.59 16.40
N LYS A 94 -3.48 7.80 15.56
CA LYS A 94 -4.85 7.30 15.79
C LYS A 94 -5.12 5.94 15.14
N SER A 95 -4.46 5.64 14.03
CA SER A 95 -4.84 4.50 13.17
C SER A 95 -3.67 3.67 12.64
N GLY A 96 -2.43 3.99 12.97
CA GLY A 96 -1.25 3.28 12.45
C GLY A 96 -0.90 3.75 11.04
N SER A 97 -0.60 2.85 10.11
CA SER A 97 -0.16 3.14 8.73
C SER A 97 -1.00 2.42 7.66
N PHE A 98 -2.06 1.71 8.04
CA PHE A 98 -2.94 0.98 7.12
C PHE A 98 -4.02 1.89 6.51
N PHE A 99 -3.59 2.88 5.76
CA PHE A 99 -4.45 3.77 4.99
C PHE A 99 -3.83 4.13 3.63
N PHE A 100 -4.70 4.48 2.68
CA PHE A 100 -4.31 5.12 1.44
C PHE A 100 -4.28 6.64 1.62
N LEU A 101 -3.45 7.30 0.82
CA LEU A 101 -3.38 8.75 0.74
C LEU A 101 -4.05 9.26 -0.53
N ALA A 102 -4.52 10.50 -0.46
CA ALA A 102 -5.06 11.25 -1.58
C ALA A 102 -4.93 12.75 -1.32
N GLU A 103 -4.71 13.51 -2.38
CA GLU A 103 -4.47 14.94 -2.29
C GLU A 103 -5.45 15.69 -3.19
N ILE A 104 -5.92 16.85 -2.73
CA ILE A 104 -6.53 17.88 -3.57
C ILE A 104 -5.59 19.07 -3.58
N VAL A 105 -5.03 19.39 -4.74
CA VAL A 105 -4.31 20.65 -4.94
C VAL A 105 -5.32 21.67 -5.44
N CYS A 106 -5.43 22.83 -4.79
CA CYS A 106 -6.40 23.87 -5.13
C CYS A 106 -5.84 25.29 -5.00
N ASP A 107 -6.54 26.25 -5.60
CA ASP A 107 -6.28 27.70 -5.54
C ASP A 107 -6.92 28.40 -4.34
N LEU A 108 -7.68 27.67 -3.51
CA LEU A 108 -8.23 28.17 -2.26
C LEU A 108 -7.09 28.45 -1.26
N GLU A 109 -7.17 29.60 -0.60
CA GLU A 109 -6.34 29.92 0.55
C GLU A 109 -7.04 29.40 1.81
N LEU A 110 -6.35 28.52 2.54
CA LEU A 110 -6.90 27.83 3.71
C LEU A 110 -6.06 28.13 4.94
N GLU A 111 -6.64 27.96 6.11
CA GLU A 111 -5.87 27.87 7.35
C GLU A 111 -5.11 26.54 7.36
N TYR A 112 -3.79 26.60 7.52
CA TYR A 112 -2.94 25.43 7.42
C TYR A 112 -2.77 24.71 8.75
N ASP A 113 -2.91 23.38 8.70
CA ASP A 113 -2.45 22.51 9.77
C ASP A 113 -0.92 22.55 9.90
N SER A 114 -0.42 22.03 11.02
CA SER A 114 1.02 21.93 11.29
C SER A 114 1.49 20.48 11.35
N PRO A 115 2.73 20.19 10.90
CA PRO A 115 3.33 18.87 11.07
C PRO A 115 3.33 18.43 12.52
N ILE A 116 3.22 17.11 12.75
CA ILE A 116 3.38 16.53 14.08
C ILE A 116 4.79 15.97 14.26
N LYS A 117 5.23 15.85 15.52
CA LYS A 117 6.54 15.28 15.85
C LYS A 117 6.67 13.80 15.44
N ASP A 118 7.92 13.36 15.25
CA ASP A 118 8.26 11.93 15.14
C ASP A 118 7.93 11.18 16.44
N TYR A 119 7.37 9.97 16.31
CA TYR A 119 7.14 9.06 17.42
C TYR A 119 7.74 7.66 17.22
N CYS A 120 8.70 7.52 16.31
CA CYS A 120 9.52 6.31 16.22
C CYS A 120 10.55 6.24 17.36
N GLY A 121 11.15 7.37 17.74
CA GLY A 121 12.16 7.42 18.81
C GLY A 121 13.31 6.43 18.55
N THR A 122 13.69 5.65 19.57
CA THR A 122 14.76 4.64 19.47
C THR A 122 14.32 3.32 18.81
N CYS A 123 13.04 3.14 18.48
CA CYS A 123 12.52 1.89 17.91
C CYS A 123 13.20 1.53 16.57
N THR A 124 13.57 0.26 16.39
CA THR A 124 14.19 -0.28 15.16
C THR A 124 13.44 -1.48 14.57
N LYS A 125 12.29 -1.88 15.14
CA LYS A 125 11.60 -3.13 14.78
C LYS A 125 11.44 -3.39 13.28
N CYS A 126 11.10 -2.36 12.50
CA CYS A 126 10.95 -2.50 11.05
C CYS A 126 12.28 -2.74 10.32
N LEU A 127 13.37 -2.10 10.75
CA LEU A 127 14.73 -2.32 10.21
C LEU A 127 15.20 -3.74 10.53
N ASP A 128 14.89 -4.20 11.74
CA ASP A 128 15.29 -5.52 12.24
C ASP A 128 14.52 -6.64 11.55
N ALA A 129 13.22 -6.46 11.36
CA ALA A 129 12.34 -7.46 10.76
C ALA A 129 12.37 -7.50 9.23
N CYS A 130 12.90 -6.48 8.53
CA CYS A 130 12.91 -6.47 7.07
C CYS A 130 13.75 -7.64 6.53
N PRO A 131 13.15 -8.67 5.88
CA PRO A 131 13.85 -9.94 5.61
C PRO A 131 15.01 -9.79 4.64
N THR A 132 14.92 -8.78 3.77
CA THR A 132 15.89 -8.48 2.73
C THR A 132 16.83 -7.34 3.10
N ARG A 133 16.67 -6.75 4.31
CA ARG A 133 17.38 -5.54 4.74
C ARG A 133 17.25 -4.41 3.71
N ALA A 134 16.05 -4.24 3.16
CA ALA A 134 15.73 -3.17 2.22
C ALA A 134 15.66 -1.79 2.87
N ILE A 135 15.45 -1.72 4.19
CA ILE A 135 15.55 -0.47 4.95
C ILE A 135 17.03 -0.27 5.32
N GLU A 136 17.78 0.48 4.52
CA GLU A 136 19.23 0.63 4.67
C GLU A 136 19.60 1.58 5.81
N SER A 137 18.75 2.59 6.02
CA SER A 137 18.80 3.49 7.18
C SER A 137 17.38 4.01 7.45
N PRO A 138 17.11 4.64 8.60
CA PRO A 138 15.79 5.20 8.90
C PRO A 138 15.24 6.06 7.75
N GLY A 139 14.10 5.64 7.18
CA GLY A 139 13.42 6.34 6.08
C GLY A 139 13.98 6.08 4.68
N VAL A 140 15.07 5.33 4.53
CA VAL A 140 15.72 5.06 3.24
C VAL A 140 15.47 3.61 2.82
N ILE A 141 14.72 3.44 1.72
CA ILE A 141 14.34 2.12 1.19
C ILE A 141 15.09 1.85 -0.11
N ASN A 142 15.88 0.78 -0.13
CA ASN A 142 16.42 0.23 -1.36
C ASN A 142 15.36 -0.63 -2.06
N SER A 143 14.73 -0.07 -3.09
CA SER A 143 13.67 -0.73 -3.85
C SER A 143 14.13 -2.05 -4.48
N ASN A 144 15.40 -2.16 -4.91
CA ASN A 144 15.95 -3.37 -5.51
C ASN A 144 16.03 -4.55 -4.52
N LYS A 145 15.88 -4.29 -3.22
CA LYS A 145 15.79 -5.30 -2.15
C LYS A 145 14.37 -5.45 -1.60
N CYS A 146 13.48 -4.49 -1.84
CA CYS A 146 12.16 -4.46 -1.23
C CYS A 146 11.25 -5.52 -1.85
N ILE A 147 10.76 -6.46 -1.04
CA ILE A 147 9.84 -7.54 -1.47
C ILE A 147 8.62 -6.96 -2.19
N SER A 148 8.07 -5.84 -1.72
CA SER A 148 6.95 -5.17 -2.37
C SER A 148 7.27 -4.76 -3.82
N TYR A 149 8.43 -4.13 -4.04
CA TYR A 149 8.88 -3.78 -5.39
C TYR A 149 9.14 -5.03 -6.24
N LEU A 150 9.85 -6.02 -5.69
CA LEU A 150 10.21 -7.26 -6.38
C LEU A 150 8.99 -8.05 -6.87
N THR A 151 7.91 -8.06 -6.07
CA THR A 151 6.69 -8.82 -6.39
C THR A 151 5.73 -8.07 -7.31
N ILE A 152 5.83 -6.74 -7.44
CA ILE A 152 4.86 -5.93 -8.18
C ILE A 152 5.47 -5.36 -9.46
N GLU A 153 6.59 -4.65 -9.32
CA GLU A 153 7.15 -3.80 -10.37
C GLU A 153 8.27 -4.48 -11.14
N PHE A 154 9.13 -5.23 -10.47
CA PHE A 154 10.26 -5.89 -11.10
C PHE A 154 9.80 -6.94 -12.12
N LYS A 155 10.31 -6.87 -13.36
CA LYS A 155 9.90 -7.74 -14.48
C LYS A 155 10.92 -8.81 -14.88
N GLY A 156 12.08 -8.88 -14.23
CA GLY A 156 13.09 -9.92 -14.47
C GLY A 156 12.91 -11.16 -13.57
N ASP A 157 13.88 -12.07 -13.63
CA ASP A 157 13.91 -13.23 -12.74
C ASP A 157 14.37 -12.85 -11.34
N LEU A 158 13.65 -13.34 -10.33
CA LEU A 158 14.00 -13.07 -8.95
C LEU A 158 15.31 -13.79 -8.60
N PRO A 159 16.33 -13.10 -8.04
CA PRO A 159 17.60 -13.75 -7.73
C PRO A 159 17.42 -14.84 -6.68
N VAL A 160 18.06 -16.01 -6.89
CA VAL A 160 17.93 -17.20 -6.02
C VAL A 160 18.23 -16.89 -4.55
N SER A 161 19.11 -15.92 -4.27
CA SER A 161 19.44 -15.44 -2.92
C SER A 161 18.23 -14.90 -2.12
N TYR A 162 17.13 -14.57 -2.80
CA TYR A 162 15.90 -14.10 -2.15
C TYR A 162 14.94 -15.21 -1.76
N ARG A 163 15.12 -16.47 -2.20
CA ARG A 163 14.14 -17.56 -1.98
C ARG A 163 13.69 -17.71 -0.52
N LYS A 164 14.65 -17.78 0.40
CA LYS A 164 14.37 -17.89 1.85
C LYS A 164 13.99 -16.56 2.53
N LYS A 165 14.07 -15.44 1.80
CA LYS A 165 13.78 -14.09 2.31
C LYS A 165 12.42 -13.56 1.89
N MET A 166 11.74 -14.21 0.96
CA MET A 166 10.41 -13.76 0.52
C MET A 166 9.32 -14.08 1.53
N GLU A 167 9.55 -14.96 2.51
CA GLU A 167 8.62 -15.27 3.61
C GLU A 167 7.16 -15.50 3.16
N GLY A 168 6.98 -16.18 2.02
CA GLY A 168 5.67 -16.47 1.46
C GLY A 168 4.99 -15.31 0.71
N TRP A 169 5.59 -14.12 0.62
CA TRP A 169 4.98 -12.96 -0.06
C TRP A 169 4.93 -13.12 -1.57
N ALA A 170 3.72 -13.30 -2.12
CA ALA A 170 3.48 -13.41 -3.56
C ALA A 170 3.09 -12.08 -4.22
N PHE A 171 2.57 -11.12 -3.45
CA PHE A 171 2.21 -9.78 -3.94
C PHE A 171 2.27 -8.74 -2.81
N GLY A 172 3.14 -7.74 -2.96
CA GLY A 172 3.38 -6.75 -1.91
C GLY A 172 4.11 -7.33 -0.70
N CYS A 173 4.28 -6.53 0.35
CA CYS A 173 4.86 -6.98 1.62
C CYS A 173 4.44 -6.04 2.76
N ASP A 174 3.92 -6.59 3.86
CA ASP A 174 3.51 -5.80 5.02
C ASP A 174 4.45 -5.93 6.21
N VAL A 175 5.55 -6.69 6.14
CA VAL A 175 6.39 -7.00 7.32
C VAL A 175 6.77 -5.76 8.13
N CYS A 176 7.25 -4.71 7.46
CA CYS A 176 7.67 -3.46 8.12
C CYS A 176 6.50 -2.67 8.75
N GLN A 177 5.26 -2.90 8.30
CA GLN A 177 4.05 -2.36 8.89
C GLN A 177 3.56 -3.26 10.03
N ASP A 178 3.49 -4.57 9.82
CA ASP A 178 2.98 -5.53 10.80
C ASP A 178 3.78 -5.53 12.11
N VAL A 179 5.09 -5.31 12.06
CA VAL A 179 5.92 -5.18 13.27
C VAL A 179 5.91 -3.79 13.90
N CYS A 180 5.33 -2.78 13.23
CA CYS A 180 5.30 -1.41 13.72
C CYS A 180 4.38 -1.30 14.95
N PRO A 181 4.86 -0.85 16.12
CA PRO A 181 4.05 -0.77 17.34
C PRO A 181 2.79 0.10 17.21
N TRP A 182 2.79 1.07 16.29
CA TRP A 182 1.68 1.98 16.06
C TRP A 182 0.50 1.31 15.34
N ASN A 183 0.73 0.19 14.64
CA ASN A 183 -0.31 -0.56 13.96
C ASN A 183 -1.19 -1.42 14.88
N ARG A 184 -0.86 -1.50 16.18
CA ARG A 184 -1.79 -2.04 17.19
C ARG A 184 -3.07 -1.20 17.34
N LEU A 185 -3.05 0.04 16.86
CA LEU A 185 -4.18 0.97 16.90
C LEU A 185 -5.08 0.87 15.66
N SER A 186 -4.68 0.08 14.67
CA SER A 186 -5.46 -0.10 13.44
C SER A 186 -6.74 -0.87 13.73
N LYS A 187 -7.86 -0.31 13.30
CA LYS A 187 -9.20 -0.90 13.45
C LYS A 187 -9.75 -1.23 12.08
N SER A 188 -10.41 -2.39 11.96
CA SER A 188 -11.10 -2.76 10.73
C SER A 188 -12.28 -1.83 10.51
N GLN A 189 -12.13 -0.89 9.59
CA GLN A 189 -13.18 0.01 9.10
C GLN A 189 -13.01 0.22 7.59
N SER A 190 -12.53 -0.83 6.91
CA SER A 190 -12.15 -0.78 5.51
C SER A 190 -13.37 -0.62 4.60
N LYS A 191 -13.28 0.30 3.63
CA LYS A 191 -14.22 0.37 2.49
C LYS A 191 -13.86 -0.60 1.36
N PHE A 192 -12.91 -1.49 1.63
CA PHE A 192 -12.35 -2.47 0.70
C PHE A 192 -12.65 -3.88 1.24
N PRO A 193 -13.87 -4.40 1.01
CA PRO A 193 -14.16 -5.80 1.36
C PRO A 193 -13.17 -6.69 0.61
N ALA A 194 -12.64 -7.69 1.31
CA ALA A 194 -11.69 -8.61 0.73
C ALA A 194 -12.37 -9.45 -0.35
N LYS A 195 -11.65 -9.77 -1.42
CA LYS A 195 -12.10 -10.75 -2.40
C LYS A 195 -11.99 -12.14 -1.78
N GLU A 196 -13.04 -12.94 -1.88
CA GLU A 196 -13.05 -14.32 -1.38
C GLU A 196 -11.86 -15.12 -1.91
N GLN A 197 -11.47 -14.91 -3.17
CA GLN A 197 -10.35 -15.61 -3.79
C GLN A 197 -8.98 -15.19 -3.23
N VAL A 198 -8.87 -14.01 -2.61
CA VAL A 198 -7.66 -13.62 -1.88
C VAL A 198 -7.63 -14.30 -0.51
N ILE A 199 -8.79 -14.44 0.12
CA ILE A 199 -8.92 -15.00 1.48
C ILE A 199 -8.83 -16.53 1.48
N ASN A 200 -9.48 -17.19 0.52
CA ASN A 200 -9.80 -18.61 0.57
C ASN A 200 -9.02 -19.50 -0.40
N ASN A 201 -8.26 -18.94 -1.35
CA ASN A 201 -7.51 -19.76 -2.29
C ASN A 201 -6.16 -20.18 -1.69
N ASP A 202 -5.74 -21.41 -1.99
CA ASP A 202 -4.42 -21.94 -1.67
C ASP A 202 -3.41 -21.71 -2.81
N VAL A 203 -2.16 -22.12 -2.57
CA VAL A 203 -1.07 -22.02 -3.54
C VAL A 203 -1.35 -22.78 -4.84
N LYS A 204 -1.97 -23.96 -4.74
CA LYS A 204 -2.26 -24.82 -5.89
C LYS A 204 -3.26 -24.14 -6.81
N THR A 205 -4.34 -23.62 -6.24
CA THR A 205 -5.39 -22.88 -6.95
C THR A 205 -4.78 -21.70 -7.71
N TRP A 206 -3.88 -20.93 -7.09
CA TRP A 206 -3.25 -19.79 -7.78
C TRP A 206 -2.23 -20.20 -8.85
N LEU A 207 -1.49 -21.29 -8.67
CA LEU A 207 -0.53 -21.79 -9.67
C LEU A 207 -1.21 -22.35 -10.92
N GLU A 208 -2.38 -22.97 -10.76
CA GLU A 208 -3.18 -23.55 -11.84
C GLU A 208 -3.98 -22.50 -12.64
N MET A 209 -4.08 -21.26 -12.15
CA MET A 209 -4.73 -20.18 -12.90
C MET A 209 -4.02 -19.90 -14.22
N ASP A 210 -4.79 -19.89 -15.31
CA ASP A 210 -4.35 -19.31 -16.58
C ASP A 210 -4.54 -17.78 -16.60
N GLU A 211 -4.11 -17.14 -17.68
CA GLU A 211 -4.20 -15.68 -17.80
C GLU A 211 -5.65 -15.16 -17.82
N LYS A 212 -6.58 -15.95 -18.39
CA LYS A 212 -8.00 -15.58 -18.46
C LYS A 212 -8.63 -15.61 -17.06
N SER A 213 -8.51 -16.72 -16.35
CA SER A 213 -8.99 -16.90 -14.97
C SER A 213 -8.34 -15.90 -14.01
N PHE A 214 -7.06 -15.58 -14.19
CA PHE A 214 -6.39 -14.53 -13.42
C PHE A 214 -7.03 -13.15 -13.63
N ASN A 215 -7.26 -12.77 -14.89
CA ASN A 215 -7.85 -11.47 -15.22
C ASN A 215 -9.30 -11.34 -14.73
N GLU A 216 -10.08 -12.42 -14.80
CA GLU A 216 -11.45 -12.48 -14.28
C GLU A 216 -11.45 -12.40 -12.75
N THR A 217 -10.65 -13.22 -12.06
CA THR A 217 -10.58 -13.27 -10.59
C THR A 217 -10.14 -11.93 -10.00
N PHE A 218 -9.05 -11.38 -10.51
CA PHE A 218 -8.47 -10.14 -10.00
C PHE A 218 -9.01 -8.91 -10.73
N ALA A 219 -10.11 -9.03 -11.49
CA ALA A 219 -10.79 -7.90 -12.09
C ALA A 219 -11.05 -6.81 -11.05
N GLY A 220 -10.54 -5.61 -11.35
CA GLY A 220 -10.65 -4.45 -10.47
C GLY A 220 -9.89 -4.55 -9.14
N SER A 221 -8.87 -5.42 -9.01
CA SER A 221 -7.93 -5.44 -7.88
C SER A 221 -6.56 -4.87 -8.29
N ALA A 222 -5.82 -4.34 -7.32
CA ALA A 222 -4.43 -3.91 -7.50
C ALA A 222 -3.50 -5.06 -7.90
N ILE A 223 -3.86 -6.32 -7.60
CA ILE A 223 -3.08 -7.52 -7.95
C ILE A 223 -2.82 -7.59 -9.46
N ARG A 224 -3.72 -7.09 -10.31
CA ARG A 224 -3.51 -7.08 -11.77
C ARG A 224 -2.28 -6.30 -12.23
N ARG A 225 -1.74 -5.40 -11.41
CA ARG A 225 -0.51 -4.64 -11.70
C ARG A 225 0.70 -5.54 -11.94
N THR A 226 0.75 -6.72 -11.30
CA THR A 226 1.84 -7.68 -11.55
C THR A 226 1.69 -8.41 -12.89
N LYS A 227 0.49 -8.42 -13.49
CA LYS A 227 0.08 -9.33 -14.58
C LYS A 227 0.14 -10.81 -14.17
N HIS A 228 -0.51 -11.67 -14.95
CA HIS A 228 -0.52 -13.12 -14.68
C HIS A 228 0.89 -13.70 -14.61
N SER A 229 1.74 -13.38 -15.60
CA SER A 229 3.11 -13.86 -15.66
C SER A 229 3.95 -13.48 -14.43
N GLY A 230 3.84 -12.24 -13.95
CA GLY A 230 4.56 -11.80 -12.75
C GLY A 230 4.03 -12.48 -11.48
N PHE A 231 2.71 -12.63 -11.35
CA PHE A 231 2.12 -13.34 -10.21
C PHE A 231 2.56 -14.81 -10.17
N LYS A 232 2.45 -15.51 -11.32
CA LYS A 232 2.86 -16.90 -11.47
C LYS A 232 4.35 -17.08 -11.16
N ARG A 233 5.22 -16.21 -11.69
CA ARG A 233 6.66 -16.19 -11.37
C ARG A 233 6.89 -16.10 -9.86
N ASN A 234 6.19 -15.22 -9.15
CA ASN A 234 6.36 -15.07 -7.71
C ASN A 234 5.95 -16.36 -6.97
N LEU A 235 4.85 -17.00 -7.38
CA LEU A 235 4.37 -18.25 -6.77
C LEU A 235 5.32 -19.42 -7.02
N GLU A 236 5.82 -19.58 -8.24
CA GLU A 236 6.79 -20.62 -8.59
C GLU A 236 8.10 -20.42 -7.81
N PHE A 237 8.53 -19.17 -7.65
CA PHE A 237 9.69 -18.82 -6.84
C PHE A 237 9.52 -19.23 -5.37
N LEU A 238 8.33 -19.03 -4.79
CA LEU A 238 8.02 -19.46 -3.43
C LEU A 238 7.95 -21.00 -3.29
N ARG A 239 7.29 -21.70 -4.22
CA ARG A 239 7.21 -23.18 -4.20
C ARG A 239 8.60 -23.80 -4.18
N SER A 240 9.46 -23.33 -5.07
CA SER A 240 10.84 -23.80 -5.19
C SER A 240 11.74 -23.48 -3.99
N ALA A 241 11.26 -22.69 -3.02
CA ALA A 241 11.92 -22.46 -1.75
C ALA A 241 11.46 -23.45 -0.66
N GLN A 242 10.20 -23.91 -0.73
CA GLN A 242 9.62 -24.93 0.17
C GLN A 242 10.21 -26.31 -0.13
N ASP A 243 10.39 -26.66 -1.40
CA ASP A 243 11.03 -27.93 -1.83
C ASP A 243 12.52 -28.04 -1.41
N LEU A 244 13.14 -26.94 -0.93
CA LEU A 244 14.53 -26.88 -0.44
C LEU A 244 14.62 -26.85 1.10
N SER A 245 13.49 -26.94 1.79
CA SER A 245 13.39 -26.99 3.26
C SER A 245 12.91 -28.33 3.82
N ASP A 246 12.53 -29.26 2.94
CA ASP A 246 12.31 -30.68 3.22
C ASP A 246 13.57 -31.49 2.86
#